data_AF-R6UDH7-F1
#
_entry.id   AF-R6UDH7-F1
#
_cell.length_a   1.000
_cell.length_b   1.000
_cell.length_c   1.000
_cell.angle_alpha   90.00
_cell.angle_beta   90.00
_cell.angle_gamma   90.00
#
_symmetry.space_group_name_H-M   'P 1'
#
loop_
_entity.id
_entity.type
_entity.pdbx_description
1 polymer ?
#
loop_
_entity_poly.entity_id
_entity_poly.type
_entity_poly.pdbx_seq_one_letter_code
_entity_poly.pdbx_strand_id
1 'polypeptide(L)'
;MGIAEKILNIGNTKSSKPQYVINIENEIWLAFAREILHWNDRDIYVVSFFVDFDLDNQKDVRLHFGYNTESQYKHEQCYDIDNETIRWNYNFWLQNETFCFGEDDITDGLIKYWIKQEKLTEENTVEELVKKIVCAVREIHKCGILKKKFGSELPIIIHTKNYYEGIAAVNIDANGEYLNPGFVEYCLRDFEE
;
A
#
# COMPACT_ATOMS: atom_id res chain seq x y z
N MET A 1 7.47 13.85 -20.60
CA MET A 1 6.10 14.42 -20.63
C MET A 1 5.48 14.17 -19.27
N GLY A 2 5.23 15.22 -18.49
CA GLY A 2 4.79 15.12 -17.11
C GLY A 2 3.29 14.85 -17.00
N ILE A 3 2.88 14.18 -15.92
CA ILE A 3 1.49 13.77 -15.64
C ILE A 3 0.50 14.96 -15.72
N ALA A 4 0.97 16.19 -15.43
CA ALA A 4 0.19 17.41 -15.53
C ALA A 4 -0.29 17.75 -16.96
N GLU A 5 0.45 17.39 -18.02
CA GLU A 5 0.04 17.66 -19.40
C GLU A 5 -1.05 16.70 -19.89
N LYS A 6 -1.15 15.50 -19.30
CA LYS A 6 -2.22 14.53 -19.64
C LYS A 6 -3.60 14.98 -19.16
N ILE A 7 -3.67 15.74 -18.06
CA ILE A 7 -4.93 16.23 -17.50
C ILE A 7 -5.53 17.36 -18.34
N LEU A 8 -4.70 18.12 -19.07
CA LEU A 8 -5.13 19.31 -19.82
C LEU A 8 -5.61 19.05 -21.26
N ASN A 9 -5.41 17.86 -21.81
CA ASN A 9 -5.72 17.56 -23.23
C ASN A 9 -7.02 16.77 -23.46
N ILE A 10 -7.92 16.71 -22.48
CA ILE A 10 -9.25 16.09 -22.63
C ILE A 10 -10.17 17.07 -23.35
N GLY A 11 -9.94 17.29 -24.64
CA GLY A 11 -10.66 18.34 -25.36
C GLY A 11 -10.44 18.44 -26.85
N ASN A 12 -10.17 17.33 -27.56
CA ASN A 12 -10.58 17.16 -28.97
C ASN A 12 -10.05 15.85 -29.55
N THR A 13 -10.94 14.94 -29.92
CA THR A 13 -10.98 14.24 -31.23
C THR A 13 -11.99 13.09 -31.19
N LYS A 14 -12.89 13.06 -32.17
CA LYS A 14 -13.78 11.92 -32.45
C LYS A 14 -12.99 10.88 -33.26
N SER A 15 -12.89 9.63 -32.79
CA SER A 15 -12.92 8.39 -33.60
C SER A 15 -12.33 7.21 -32.81
N SER A 16 -13.04 6.08 -32.83
CA SER A 16 -12.87 4.86 -32.01
C SER A 16 -13.19 5.06 -30.52
N LYS A 17 -14.04 4.20 -29.94
CA LYS A 17 -14.19 4.15 -28.47
C LYS A 17 -12.79 3.83 -27.93
N PRO A 18 -12.15 4.71 -27.15
CA PRO A 18 -10.87 4.36 -26.55
C PRO A 18 -11.14 3.16 -25.65
N GLN A 19 -10.56 2.02 -26.00
CA GLN A 19 -10.51 0.87 -25.09
C GLN A 19 -9.57 1.29 -23.97
N TYR A 20 -10.13 1.90 -22.93
CA TYR A 20 -9.38 2.40 -21.79
C TYR A 20 -8.76 1.18 -21.09
N VAL A 21 -7.47 0.97 -21.28
CA VAL A 21 -6.72 -0.01 -20.49
C VAL A 21 -6.56 0.63 -19.11
N ILE A 22 -7.23 0.05 -18.13
CA ILE A 22 -7.11 0.50 -16.74
C ILE A 22 -5.71 0.11 -16.26
N ASN A 23 -4.93 1.10 -15.82
CA ASN A 23 -3.66 0.81 -15.18
C ASN A 23 -3.86 0.77 -13.66
N ILE A 24 -4.07 -0.42 -13.10
CA ILE A 24 -4.45 -0.57 -11.68
C ILE A 24 -3.42 0.04 -10.73
N GLU A 25 -2.12 -0.05 -11.04
CA GLU A 25 -1.05 0.59 -10.24
C GLU A 25 -1.22 2.12 -10.18
N ASN A 26 -1.69 2.75 -11.25
CA ASN A 26 -1.95 4.20 -11.26
C ASN A 26 -3.18 4.55 -10.43
N GLU A 27 -4.23 3.74 -10.48
CA GLU A 27 -5.44 3.97 -9.69
C GLU A 27 -5.16 3.79 -8.19
N ILE A 28 -4.41 2.74 -7.84
CA ILE A 28 -3.90 2.52 -6.48
C ILE A 28 -3.03 3.70 -6.03
N TRP A 29 -2.06 4.10 -6.85
CA TRP A 29 -1.18 5.24 -6.55
C TRP A 29 -1.98 6.52 -6.33
N LEU A 30 -2.96 6.82 -7.19
CA LEU A 30 -3.80 8.01 -7.07
C LEU A 30 -4.64 8.01 -5.80
N ALA A 31 -5.28 6.88 -5.48
CA ALA A 31 -6.08 6.74 -4.27
C ALA A 31 -5.22 6.93 -3.02
N PHE A 32 -4.07 6.26 -2.97
CA PHE A 32 -3.18 6.31 -1.83
C PHE A 32 -2.50 7.68 -1.65
N ALA A 33 -2.07 8.30 -2.75
CA ALA A 33 -1.54 9.66 -2.73
C ALA A 33 -2.57 10.68 -2.23
N ARG A 34 -3.84 10.55 -2.61
CA ARG A 34 -4.93 11.40 -2.08
C ARG A 34 -5.08 11.20 -0.58
N GLU A 35 -5.10 9.96 -0.13
CA GLU A 35 -5.26 9.63 1.28
C GLU A 35 -4.15 10.22 2.15
N ILE A 36 -2.88 10.06 1.73
CA ILE A 36 -1.71 10.68 2.40
C ILE A 36 -1.87 12.20 2.58
N LEU A 37 -2.47 12.88 1.60
CA LEU A 37 -2.66 14.34 1.67
C LEU A 37 -3.73 14.74 2.69
N HIS A 38 -4.65 13.84 3.05
CA HIS A 38 -5.71 14.08 4.04
C HIS A 38 -5.24 13.89 5.49
N TRP A 39 -4.17 13.13 5.73
CA TRP A 39 -3.66 12.88 7.08
C TRP A 39 -3.09 14.13 7.74
N ASN A 40 -3.29 14.28 9.06
CA ASN A 40 -2.87 15.46 9.83
C ASN A 40 -2.05 15.15 11.07
N ASP A 41 -1.88 13.87 11.41
CA ASP A 41 -0.99 13.45 12.49
C ASP A 41 0.46 13.83 12.19
N ARG A 42 1.20 14.17 13.25
CA ARG A 42 2.50 14.84 13.14
C ARG A 42 3.70 13.93 13.40
N ASP A 43 3.47 12.78 14.00
CA ASP A 43 4.50 11.84 14.44
C ASP A 43 4.30 10.46 13.80
N ILE A 44 3.83 10.46 12.56
CA ILE A 44 3.76 9.25 11.73
C ILE A 44 5.17 8.74 11.48
N TYR A 45 5.44 7.48 11.82
CA TYR A 45 6.74 6.85 11.57
C TYR A 45 6.70 5.77 10.47
N VAL A 46 5.51 5.29 10.14
CA VAL A 46 5.31 4.24 9.14
C VAL A 46 3.95 4.42 8.49
N VAL A 47 3.91 4.15 7.19
CA VAL A 47 2.68 4.04 6.42
C VAL A 47 2.37 2.57 6.20
N SER A 48 1.11 2.18 6.39
CA SER A 48 0.62 0.82 6.19
C SER A 48 -0.11 0.71 4.86
N PHE A 49 0.24 -0.34 4.11
CA PHE A 49 -0.46 -0.79 2.91
C PHE A 49 -0.87 -2.25 3.13
N PHE A 50 -2.06 -2.45 3.69
CA PHE A 50 -2.58 -3.77 4.03
C PHE A 50 -3.42 -4.34 2.89
N VAL A 51 -3.01 -5.51 2.40
CA VAL A 51 -3.73 -6.31 1.41
C VAL A 51 -4.61 -7.33 2.16
N ASP A 52 -5.90 -7.03 2.25
CA ASP A 52 -6.90 -7.99 2.72
C ASP A 52 -7.47 -8.75 1.53
N PHE A 53 -7.25 -10.06 1.52
CA PHE A 53 -7.74 -10.96 0.50
C PHE A 53 -8.47 -12.11 1.19
N ASP A 54 -9.77 -12.18 0.97
CA ASP A 54 -10.58 -13.32 1.42
C ASP A 54 -10.59 -14.42 0.35
N LEU A 55 -9.81 -15.48 0.60
CA LEU A 55 -9.74 -16.67 -0.25
C LEU A 55 -11.10 -17.39 -0.35
N ASP A 56 -11.94 -17.30 0.69
CA ASP A 56 -13.20 -18.04 0.75
C ASP A 56 -14.28 -17.42 -0.16
N ASN A 57 -14.15 -16.13 -0.48
CA ASN A 57 -15.13 -15.41 -1.30
C ASN A 57 -14.59 -14.86 -2.62
N GLN A 58 -13.27 -14.93 -2.89
CA GLN A 58 -12.60 -14.62 -4.18
C GLN A 58 -12.91 -13.24 -4.81
N LYS A 59 -13.76 -12.44 -4.18
CA LYS A 59 -14.43 -11.27 -4.77
C LYS A 59 -14.16 -9.98 -4.01
N ASP A 60 -13.57 -10.07 -2.82
CA ASP A 60 -13.34 -8.93 -1.95
C ASP A 60 -11.84 -8.81 -1.70
N VAL A 61 -11.14 -8.29 -2.72
CA VAL A 61 -9.79 -7.76 -2.54
C VAL A 61 -9.95 -6.35 -2.00
N ARG A 62 -9.40 -6.09 -0.83
CA ARG A 62 -9.45 -4.79 -0.18
C ARG A 62 -8.05 -4.33 0.17
N LEU A 63 -7.74 -3.11 -0.21
CA LEU A 63 -6.46 -2.48 0.12
C LEU A 63 -6.73 -1.40 1.14
N HIS A 64 -6.31 -1.64 2.38
CA HIS A 64 -6.43 -0.68 3.45
C HIS A 64 -5.17 0.18 3.46
N PHE A 65 -5.38 1.49 3.40
CA PHE A 65 -4.33 2.46 3.58
C PHE A 65 -4.43 2.99 4.99
N GLY A 66 -3.28 3.18 5.63
CA GLY A 66 -3.24 3.70 6.99
C GLY A 66 -1.81 4.04 7.38
N TYR A 67 -1.61 4.29 8.66
CA TYR A 67 -0.30 4.64 9.20
C TYR A 67 -0.24 4.29 10.67
N ASN A 68 0.96 4.37 11.24
CA ASN A 68 1.15 4.35 12.69
C ASN A 68 2.02 5.51 13.17
N THR A 69 1.86 5.86 14.44
CA THR A 69 2.48 7.04 15.05
C THR A 69 3.40 6.68 16.22
N GLU A 70 4.37 7.54 16.52
CA GLU A 70 5.21 7.39 17.70
C GLU A 70 4.40 7.43 19.00
N SER A 71 3.30 8.19 19.00
CA SER A 71 2.35 8.25 20.12
C SER A 71 1.62 6.92 20.31
N GLN A 72 1.13 6.30 19.23
CA GLN A 72 0.51 4.97 19.31
C GLN A 72 1.53 3.91 19.75
N TYR A 73 2.75 3.93 19.18
CA TYR A 73 3.82 3.03 19.60
C TYR A 73 4.08 3.11 21.12
N LYS A 74 4.18 4.32 21.68
CA LYS A 74 4.35 4.53 23.13
C LYS A 74 3.12 4.12 23.95
N HIS A 75 1.92 4.27 23.40
CA HIS A 75 0.69 3.87 24.06
C HIS A 75 0.61 2.36 24.25
N GLU A 76 1.02 1.60 23.23
CA GLU A 76 0.99 0.13 23.22
C GLU A 76 2.15 -0.51 23.99
N GLN A 77 3.17 0.27 24.39
CA GLN A 77 4.30 -0.25 25.16
C GLN A 77 3.86 -0.89 26.48
N CYS A 78 4.29 -2.13 26.69
CA CYS A 78 4.06 -2.88 27.92
C CYS A 78 5.28 -3.73 28.29
N TYR A 79 5.30 -4.30 29.51
CA TYR A 79 6.43 -5.10 29.99
C TYR A 79 6.48 -6.52 29.40
N ASP A 80 5.36 -7.04 28.91
CA ASP A 80 5.21 -8.45 28.52
C ASP A 80 5.50 -8.71 27.03
N ILE A 81 5.65 -7.65 26.23
CA ILE A 81 5.86 -7.72 24.79
C ILE A 81 7.10 -6.89 24.46
N ASP A 82 7.99 -7.43 23.62
CA ASP A 82 9.19 -6.70 23.25
C ASP A 82 8.85 -5.48 22.36
N ASN A 83 9.69 -4.45 22.49
CA ASN A 83 9.50 -3.16 21.83
C ASN A 83 9.50 -3.25 20.29
N GLU A 84 10.16 -4.25 19.70
CA GLU A 84 10.21 -4.40 18.24
C GLU A 84 8.94 -5.04 17.72
N THR A 85 8.38 -6.03 18.45
CA THR A 85 7.04 -6.56 18.18
C THR A 85 5.98 -5.46 18.24
N ILE A 86 5.98 -4.62 19.29
CA ILE A 86 5.00 -3.52 19.40
C ILE A 86 5.17 -2.52 18.24
N ARG A 87 6.41 -2.28 17.79
CA ARG A 87 6.71 -1.33 16.72
C ARG A 87 6.33 -1.85 15.33
N TRP A 88 6.62 -3.11 15.04
CA TRP A 88 6.55 -3.64 13.67
C TRP A 88 5.42 -4.62 13.44
N ASN A 89 4.78 -5.14 14.48
CA ASN A 89 3.57 -5.93 14.32
C ASN A 89 2.37 -5.02 14.12
N TYR A 90 1.74 -5.16 12.96
CA TYR A 90 0.61 -4.35 12.55
C TYR A 90 -0.60 -4.43 13.50
N ASN A 91 -0.69 -5.47 14.35
CA ASN A 91 -1.78 -5.61 15.33
C ASN A 91 -1.81 -4.48 16.38
N PHE A 92 -0.70 -3.76 16.55
CA PHE A 92 -0.60 -2.61 17.46
C PHE A 92 -0.80 -1.25 16.76
N TRP A 93 -1.09 -1.25 15.45
CA TRP A 93 -1.18 -0.04 14.64
C TRP A 93 -2.61 0.49 14.51
N LEU A 94 -2.75 1.79 14.23
CA LEU A 94 -4.02 2.48 13.98
C LEU A 94 -4.70 2.11 12.64
N GLN A 95 -4.06 1.28 11.81
CA GLN A 95 -4.21 1.18 10.35
C GLN A 95 -5.62 0.94 9.76
N ASN A 96 -6.64 0.63 10.57
CA ASN A 96 -7.96 0.23 10.09
C ASN A 96 -9.00 1.37 9.99
N GLU A 97 -8.60 2.63 10.18
CA GLU A 97 -9.57 3.73 10.34
C GLU A 97 -9.64 4.74 9.18
N THR A 98 -8.79 4.65 8.14
CA THR A 98 -8.63 5.77 7.19
C THR A 98 -9.31 5.57 5.83
N PHE A 99 -8.87 4.61 5.01
CA PHE A 99 -9.42 4.39 3.66
C PHE A 99 -9.25 2.96 3.17
N CYS A 100 -10.21 2.46 2.39
CA CYS A 100 -10.22 1.12 1.81
C CYS A 100 -10.49 1.15 0.30
N PHE A 101 -9.48 0.82 -0.52
CA PHE A 101 -9.63 0.62 -1.95
C PHE A 101 -10.23 -0.76 -2.23
N GLY A 102 -11.36 -0.82 -2.91
CA GLY A 102 -12.15 -2.04 -3.11
C GLY A 102 -13.39 -2.12 -2.21
N GLU A 103 -13.65 -1.12 -1.36
CA GLU A 103 -14.88 -1.05 -0.54
C GLU A 103 -16.07 -0.47 -1.31
N ASP A 104 -15.85 0.55 -2.14
CA ASP A 104 -16.90 1.18 -2.94
C ASP A 104 -17.04 0.55 -4.34
N ASP A 105 -18.23 0.68 -4.94
CA ASP A 105 -18.56 0.10 -6.25
C ASP A 105 -17.58 0.51 -7.38
N ILE A 106 -16.95 1.67 -7.28
CA ILE A 106 -16.01 2.16 -8.30
C ILE A 106 -14.69 1.42 -8.15
N THR A 107 -14.07 1.48 -6.96
CA THR A 107 -12.75 0.87 -6.74
C THR A 107 -12.80 -0.66 -6.81
N ASP A 108 -13.88 -1.27 -6.32
CA ASP A 108 -14.19 -2.69 -6.51
C ASP A 108 -14.29 -3.07 -8.01
N GLY A 109 -15.03 -2.26 -8.77
CA GLY A 109 -15.16 -2.42 -10.22
C GLY A 109 -13.81 -2.33 -10.95
N LEU A 110 -12.88 -1.47 -10.51
CA LEU A 110 -11.54 -1.36 -11.07
C LEU A 110 -10.72 -2.64 -10.85
N ILE A 111 -10.72 -3.19 -9.64
CA ILE A 111 -9.99 -4.44 -9.32
C ILE A 111 -10.56 -5.60 -10.14
N LYS A 112 -11.89 -5.78 -10.13
CA LYS A 112 -12.56 -6.86 -10.88
C LYS A 112 -12.31 -6.76 -12.37
N TYR A 113 -12.30 -5.54 -12.92
CA TYR A 113 -11.97 -5.33 -14.32
C TYR A 113 -10.51 -5.69 -14.62
N TRP A 114 -9.57 -5.26 -13.78
CA TRP A 114 -8.15 -5.57 -13.93
C TRP A 114 -7.88 -7.09 -13.88
N ILE A 115 -8.41 -7.80 -12.88
CA ILE A 115 -8.31 -9.26 -12.76
C ILE A 115 -8.79 -9.93 -14.06
N LYS A 116 -9.93 -9.49 -14.59
CA LYS A 116 -10.49 -10.03 -15.83
C LYS A 116 -9.63 -9.71 -17.07
N GLN A 117 -9.04 -8.52 -17.13
CA GLN A 117 -8.18 -8.11 -18.25
C GLN A 117 -6.90 -8.94 -18.31
N GLU A 118 -6.24 -9.09 -17.16
CA GLU A 118 -4.99 -9.83 -17.01
C GLU A 118 -5.21 -11.36 -16.98
N LYS A 119 -6.48 -11.81 -16.94
CA LYS A 119 -6.87 -13.23 -16.86
C LYS A 119 -6.27 -13.91 -15.63
N LEU A 120 -6.27 -13.21 -14.51
CA LEU A 120 -5.75 -13.72 -13.25
C LEU A 120 -6.68 -14.78 -12.68
N THR A 121 -6.07 -15.76 -12.03
CA THR A 121 -6.74 -16.77 -11.22
C THR A 121 -6.63 -16.38 -9.76
N GLU A 122 -7.41 -17.02 -8.89
CA GLU A 122 -7.29 -16.80 -7.44
C GLU A 122 -5.88 -17.05 -6.94
N GLU A 123 -5.23 -18.10 -7.47
CA GLU A 123 -3.89 -18.52 -7.08
C GLU A 123 -2.81 -17.46 -7.35
N ASN A 124 -2.96 -16.65 -8.40
CA ASN A 124 -1.95 -15.65 -8.79
C ASN A 124 -2.37 -14.20 -8.57
N THR A 125 -3.64 -13.93 -8.25
CA THR A 125 -4.16 -12.56 -8.11
C THR A 125 -3.42 -11.78 -7.03
N VAL A 126 -3.16 -12.40 -5.87
CA VAL A 126 -2.47 -11.75 -4.75
C VAL A 126 -1.03 -11.38 -5.13
N GLU A 127 -0.30 -12.32 -5.72
CA GLU A 127 1.09 -12.09 -6.14
C GLU A 127 1.19 -10.96 -7.16
N GLU A 128 0.33 -10.99 -8.19
CA GLU A 128 0.32 -9.94 -9.22
C GLU A 128 -0.12 -8.59 -8.65
N LEU A 129 -1.07 -8.57 -7.72
CA LEU A 129 -1.49 -7.34 -7.06
C LEU A 129 -0.37 -6.75 -6.21
N VAL A 130 0.34 -7.57 -5.45
CA VAL A 130 1.52 -7.13 -4.68
C VAL A 130 2.55 -6.49 -5.61
N LYS A 131 2.81 -7.07 -6.79
CA LYS A 131 3.71 -6.44 -7.79
C LYS A 131 3.22 -5.05 -8.23
N LYS A 132 1.90 -4.87 -8.42
CA LYS A 132 1.32 -3.55 -8.75
C LYS A 132 1.43 -2.56 -7.60
N ILE A 133 1.27 -3.02 -6.36
CA ILE A 133 1.43 -2.21 -5.15
C ILE A 133 2.90 -1.76 -5.01
N VAL A 134 3.86 -2.66 -5.22
CA VAL A 134 5.29 -2.33 -5.23
C VAL A 134 5.59 -1.22 -6.24
N CYS A 135 5.04 -1.29 -7.46
CA CYS A 135 5.16 -0.21 -8.45
C CYS A 135 4.58 1.12 -7.93
N ALA A 136 3.40 1.08 -7.31
CA ALA A 136 2.76 2.27 -6.75
C ALA A 136 3.60 2.89 -5.61
N VAL A 137 4.10 2.09 -4.67
CA VAL A 137 4.96 2.56 -3.56
C VAL A 137 6.23 3.23 -4.09
N ARG A 138 6.89 2.61 -5.08
CA ARG A 138 8.07 3.20 -5.74
C ARG A 138 7.79 4.56 -6.34
N GLU A 139 6.65 4.70 -7.02
CA GLU A 139 6.28 5.99 -7.64
C GLU A 139 5.89 7.03 -6.57
N ILE A 140 5.36 6.64 -5.41
CA ILE A 140 5.13 7.55 -4.27
C ILE A 140 6.44 8.13 -3.77
N HIS A 141 7.44 7.29 -3.48
CA HIS A 141 8.76 7.74 -3.05
C HIS A 141 9.42 8.64 -4.09
N LYS A 142 9.37 8.25 -5.37
CA LYS A 142 9.92 9.04 -6.48
C LYS A 142 9.24 10.40 -6.62
N CYS A 143 7.94 10.51 -6.35
CA CYS A 143 7.21 11.78 -6.35
C CYS A 143 7.49 12.66 -5.13
N GLY A 144 8.04 12.06 -4.05
CA GLY A 144 8.40 12.73 -2.80
C GLY A 144 7.19 13.30 -2.05
N ILE A 145 6.02 12.65 -2.16
CA ILE A 145 4.77 13.14 -1.56
C ILE A 145 4.88 13.10 -0.03
N LEU A 146 5.44 12.03 0.53
CA LEU A 146 5.66 11.87 1.97
C LEU A 146 6.59 12.96 2.50
N LYS A 147 7.75 13.17 1.88
CA LYS A 147 8.67 14.25 2.28
C LYS A 147 8.05 15.64 2.20
N LYS A 148 7.23 15.92 1.18
CA LYS A 148 6.53 17.22 1.08
C LYS A 148 5.48 17.40 2.17
N LYS A 149 4.79 16.32 2.55
CA LYS A 149 3.69 16.35 3.52
C LYS A 149 4.18 16.33 4.97
N PHE A 150 5.14 15.47 5.27
CA PHE A 150 5.60 15.17 6.65
C PHE A 150 7.01 15.70 6.96
N GLY A 151 7.73 16.23 5.97
CA GLY A 151 9.09 16.76 6.14
C GLY A 151 10.20 15.71 6.00
N SER A 152 9.85 14.42 6.00
CA SER A 152 10.75 13.29 5.73
C SER A 152 10.06 12.25 4.84
N GLU A 153 10.85 11.44 4.15
CA GLU A 153 10.32 10.17 3.64
C GLU A 153 9.99 9.25 4.82
N LEU A 154 9.05 8.33 4.61
CA LEU A 154 8.59 7.37 5.60
C LEU A 154 8.48 5.99 4.93
N PRO A 155 8.82 4.88 5.61
CA PRO A 155 8.61 3.55 5.05
C PRO A 155 7.12 3.30 4.82
N ILE A 156 6.80 2.70 3.67
CA ILE A 156 5.48 2.17 3.32
C ILE A 156 5.55 0.65 3.40
N ILE A 157 4.97 0.08 4.45
CA ILE A 157 5.00 -1.36 4.68
C ILE A 157 3.82 -2.02 3.97
N ILE A 158 4.13 -2.83 2.97
CA ILE A 158 3.19 -3.72 2.29
C ILE A 158 3.07 -4.99 3.13
N HIS A 159 1.85 -5.35 3.55
CA HIS A 159 1.63 -6.58 4.31
C HIS A 159 0.25 -7.20 4.09
N THR A 160 0.09 -8.43 4.57
CA THR A 160 -1.18 -9.18 4.62
C THR A 160 -1.52 -9.49 6.08
N LYS A 161 -2.51 -10.37 6.32
CA LYS A 161 -2.88 -10.85 7.66
C LYS A 161 -1.75 -11.65 8.34
N ASN A 162 -0.82 -12.23 7.60
CA ASN A 162 0.30 -12.96 8.20
C ASN A 162 1.59 -12.54 7.52
N TYR A 163 2.63 -12.28 8.31
CA TYR A 163 3.97 -12.10 7.75
C TYR A 163 4.46 -13.48 7.28
N TYR A 164 4.86 -13.55 6.02
CA TYR A 164 5.25 -14.79 5.35
C TYR A 164 6.67 -14.67 4.79
N GLU A 165 7.27 -15.81 4.44
CA GLU A 165 8.60 -15.86 3.84
C GLU A 165 8.66 -14.99 2.56
N GLY A 166 9.50 -13.96 2.56
CA GLY A 166 9.62 -13.02 1.45
C GLY A 166 8.94 -11.66 1.67
N ILE A 167 8.21 -11.45 2.77
CA ILE A 167 7.63 -10.14 3.10
C ILE A 167 8.69 -9.04 3.23
N ALA A 168 9.85 -9.39 3.79
CA ALA A 168 11.01 -8.50 3.86
C ALA A 168 11.49 -8.11 2.45
N ALA A 169 11.60 -9.09 1.55
CA ALA A 169 12.05 -8.86 0.17
C ALA A 169 11.09 -7.95 -0.61
N VAL A 170 9.77 -8.15 -0.47
CA VAL A 170 8.74 -7.26 -1.06
C VAL A 170 8.94 -5.81 -0.59
N ASN A 171 9.14 -5.62 0.71
CA ASN A 171 9.29 -4.29 1.28
C ASN A 171 10.63 -3.64 0.92
N ILE A 172 11.71 -4.43 0.81
CA ILE A 172 13.01 -3.97 0.30
C ILE A 172 12.86 -3.49 -1.15
N ASP A 173 12.16 -4.25 -1.99
CA ASP A 173 11.93 -3.92 -3.40
C ASP A 173 11.13 -2.61 -3.55
N ALA A 174 10.08 -2.46 -2.74
CA ALA A 174 9.19 -1.31 -2.76
C ALA A 174 9.82 -0.02 -2.25
N ASN A 175 10.50 -0.08 -1.11
CA ASN A 175 10.95 1.11 -0.37
C ASN A 175 12.41 1.48 -0.66
N GLY A 176 13.26 0.51 -1.04
CA GLY A 176 14.70 0.73 -1.18
C GLY A 176 15.33 1.29 0.09
N GLU A 177 16.04 2.42 -0.04
CA GLU A 177 16.73 3.08 1.08
C GLU A 177 15.79 3.67 2.15
N TYR A 178 14.49 3.81 1.86
CA TYR A 178 13.51 4.35 2.80
C TYR A 178 12.96 3.29 3.77
N LEU A 179 13.26 2.01 3.55
CA LEU A 179 12.85 0.96 4.46
C LEU A 179 13.63 1.06 5.77
N ASN A 180 12.94 0.95 6.90
CA ASN A 180 13.61 0.88 8.19
C ASN A 180 14.26 -0.51 8.36
N PRO A 181 15.58 -0.60 8.61
CA PRO A 181 16.26 -1.88 8.82
C PRO A 181 15.67 -2.71 9.98
N GLY A 182 15.14 -2.06 11.02
CA GLY A 182 14.49 -2.74 12.15
C GLY A 182 13.26 -3.55 11.73
N PHE A 183 12.53 -3.11 10.70
CA PHE A 183 11.43 -3.90 10.14
C PHE A 183 11.95 -5.16 9.43
N VAL A 184 13.05 -5.05 8.68
CA VAL A 184 13.68 -6.20 8.00
C VAL A 184 14.16 -7.23 9.03
N GLU A 185 14.85 -6.76 10.06
CA GLU A 185 15.30 -7.60 11.17
C GLU A 185 14.10 -8.27 11.85
N TYR A 186 13.02 -7.52 12.12
CA TYR A 186 11.80 -8.07 12.70
C TYR A 186 11.20 -9.20 11.84
N CYS A 187 11.07 -8.99 10.53
CA CYS A 187 10.53 -9.99 9.63
C CYS A 187 11.36 -11.26 9.55
N LEU A 188 12.68 -11.19 9.75
CA LEU A 188 13.57 -12.35 9.60
C LEU A 188 13.69 -13.20 10.88
N ARG A 189 13.25 -12.69 12.05
CA ARG A 189 13.35 -13.40 13.34
C ARG A 189 12.63 -14.75 13.37
N ASP A 190 11.50 -14.86 12.69
CA ASP A 190 10.66 -16.07 12.73
C ASP A 190 11.03 -17.10 11.65
N PHE A 191 12.01 -16.79 10.79
CA PHE A 191 12.47 -17.67 9.70
C PHE A 191 13.93 -18.13 9.86
N GLU A 192 14.58 -17.77 10.97
CA GLU A 192 15.89 -18.30 11.38
C GLU A 192 15.72 -19.53 12.31
N GLU A 193 15.09 -20.60 11.81
CA GLU A 193 15.12 -21.94 12.42
C GLU A 193 15.84 -22.98 11.52
#